data_AF-A0A358NCD8-F1
#
_entry.id   AF-A0A358NCD8-F1
#
_cell.length_a   1.000
_cell.length_b   1.000
_cell.length_c   1.000
_cell.angle_alpha   90.00
_cell.angle_beta   90.00
_cell.angle_gamma   90.00
#
_symmetry.space_group_name_H-M   'P 1'
#
loop_
_entity.id
_entity.type
_entity.pdbx_description
1 polymer ?
#
loop_
_entity_poly.entity_id
_entity_poly.type
_entity_poly.pdbx_seq_one_letter_code
_entity_poly.pdbx_strand_id
1 'polypeptide(L)'
;MSAGGFAASEVLPTDDTESVRVPTKAAREMPAGTLATESGYSKVQVYYATDRQRNHVPLAAYELSGQKTTFMALSFLSLLSIAYAGLSTIRSRTKAAGISAMLGCSTGCLAGGLIFLGQTTIEKHGVNYTGERGQFTHGIAEVSVPDLHERGVVERPSLLKFEVREDQTKHLVLTKAIELLDEDFNLKISNAVATAPAHDLLVFIHGYNVSFEAALLRTAQLAVDLPFEGVPVCYSWPSQATLTGYPIDANNADWTVPHLKDFLLALATDTGAESINVIAHSMGNRAMTGAIRQISQQQTP
;
A
#
# COMPACT_ATOMS: atom_id res chain seq x y z
N MET A 1 -62.94 13.68 -54.02
CA MET A 1 -63.64 14.61 -53.09
C MET A 1 -63.69 13.96 -51.72
N SER A 2 -63.61 14.77 -50.67
CA SER A 2 -63.29 14.46 -49.25
C SER A 2 -61.78 14.51 -48.98
N ALA A 3 -61.18 15.65 -48.57
CA ALA A 3 -61.33 16.43 -47.31
C ALA A 3 -60.72 15.68 -46.12
N GLY A 4 -59.86 16.23 -45.25
CA GLY A 4 -59.20 17.54 -45.06
C GLY A 4 -57.97 17.25 -44.15
N GLY A 5 -56.84 17.95 -44.19
CA GLY A 5 -56.66 19.34 -43.79
C GLY A 5 -56.61 19.46 -42.26
N PHE A 6 -55.44 19.72 -41.66
CA PHE A 6 -55.25 20.75 -40.61
C PHE A 6 -53.77 20.93 -40.18
N ALA A 7 -53.29 22.15 -40.43
CA ALA A 7 -52.29 22.98 -39.74
C ALA A 7 -51.12 22.35 -38.96
N ALA A 8 -49.90 22.61 -39.45
CA ALA A 8 -48.68 22.61 -38.65
C ALA A 8 -48.41 24.05 -38.16
N SER A 9 -48.33 24.23 -36.84
CA SER A 9 -47.81 25.43 -36.20
C SER A 9 -46.34 25.21 -35.89
N GLU A 10 -45.53 26.16 -36.33
CA GLU A 10 -44.08 26.20 -36.24
C GLU A 10 -43.65 26.49 -34.79
N VAL A 11 -42.86 25.59 -34.20
CA VAL A 11 -42.17 25.79 -32.92
C VAL A 11 -40.69 25.51 -33.17
N LEU A 12 -39.88 26.56 -33.09
CA LEU A 12 -38.42 26.50 -33.10
C LEU A 12 -37.91 25.65 -31.92
N PRO A 13 -36.99 24.69 -32.11
CA PRO A 13 -36.32 24.05 -30.99
C PRO A 13 -35.29 25.01 -30.39
N THR A 14 -35.41 25.23 -29.09
CA THR A 14 -34.39 25.87 -28.26
C THR A 14 -33.14 25.01 -28.20
N ASP A 15 -31.99 25.66 -28.39
CA ASP A 15 -30.64 25.13 -28.29
C ASP A 15 -30.34 24.74 -26.83
N ASP A 16 -30.74 23.52 -26.45
CA ASP A 16 -30.26 22.88 -25.24
C ASP A 16 -28.88 22.29 -25.55
N THR A 17 -27.84 23.13 -25.41
CA THR A 17 -26.46 22.65 -25.28
C THR A 17 -26.36 21.84 -24.00
N GLU A 18 -26.76 20.57 -24.08
CA GLU A 18 -26.43 19.54 -23.12
C GLU A 18 -24.91 19.42 -23.15
N SER A 19 -24.26 20.09 -22.20
CA SER A 19 -22.84 19.94 -21.95
C SER A 19 -22.56 18.45 -21.82
N VAL A 20 -21.97 17.87 -22.86
CA VAL A 20 -21.50 16.49 -22.88
C VAL A 20 -20.53 16.39 -21.70
N ARG A 21 -21.01 15.86 -20.57
CA ARG A 21 -20.14 15.45 -19.47
C ARG A 21 -19.27 14.37 -20.05
N VAL A 22 -18.02 14.74 -20.34
CA VAL A 22 -16.94 13.80 -20.58
C VAL A 22 -17.03 12.76 -19.46
N PRO A 23 -17.19 11.46 -19.77
CA PRO A 23 -17.24 10.44 -18.74
C PRO A 23 -16.00 10.59 -17.87
N THR A 24 -16.21 10.68 -16.56
CA THR A 24 -15.12 10.73 -15.59
C THR A 24 -14.18 9.54 -15.84
N LYS A 25 -12.87 9.78 -15.66
CA LYS A 25 -11.73 8.85 -15.73
C LYS A 25 -11.92 7.53 -14.94
N ALA A 26 -13.04 7.37 -14.24
CA ALA A 26 -13.48 6.22 -13.44
C ALA A 26 -13.91 4.99 -14.26
N ALA A 27 -14.04 5.08 -15.58
CA ALA A 27 -14.24 3.91 -16.46
C ALA A 27 -12.93 3.40 -17.09
N ARG A 28 -11.82 3.49 -16.34
CA ARG A 28 -10.59 2.75 -16.71
C ARG A 28 -10.79 1.28 -16.35
N GLU A 29 -10.24 0.39 -17.16
CA GLU A 29 -10.12 -1.05 -16.91
C GLU A 29 -9.38 -1.25 -15.57
N MET A 30 -10.13 -1.31 -14.47
CA MET A 30 -9.61 -1.41 -13.11
C MET A 30 -9.47 -2.89 -12.71
N PRO A 31 -8.54 -3.21 -11.79
CA PRO A 31 -8.41 -4.57 -11.26
C PRO A 31 -9.70 -5.11 -10.66
N ALA A 32 -9.90 -6.42 -10.81
CA ALA A 32 -11.03 -7.11 -10.22
C ALA A 32 -11.08 -6.89 -8.70
N GLY A 33 -12.28 -6.64 -8.17
CA GLY A 33 -12.49 -6.31 -6.77
C GLY A 33 -12.21 -4.85 -6.40
N THR A 34 -11.94 -3.97 -7.37
CA THR A 34 -11.82 -2.53 -7.13
C THR A 34 -13.19 -1.92 -6.79
N LEU A 35 -13.25 -1.18 -5.69
CA LEU A 35 -14.41 -0.38 -5.29
C LEU A 35 -14.13 1.10 -5.53
N ALA A 36 -14.79 1.69 -6.52
CA ALA A 36 -14.76 3.13 -6.73
C ALA A 36 -15.45 3.85 -5.56
N THR A 37 -14.87 4.95 -5.09
CA THR A 37 -15.50 5.78 -4.05
C THR A 37 -15.75 7.19 -4.58
N GLU A 38 -16.78 7.86 -4.06
CA GLU A 38 -17.05 9.27 -4.39
C GLU A 38 -16.07 10.24 -3.69
N SER A 39 -15.11 9.71 -2.91
CA SER A 39 -14.18 10.48 -2.09
C SER A 39 -12.85 10.81 -2.78
N GLY A 40 -12.77 10.66 -4.11
CA GLY A 40 -11.57 11.00 -4.89
C GLY A 40 -10.48 9.92 -4.91
N TYR A 41 -10.82 8.69 -4.55
CA TYR A 41 -9.93 7.53 -4.61
C TYR A 41 -10.73 6.24 -4.83
N SER A 42 -10.06 5.20 -5.30
CA SER A 42 -10.60 3.85 -5.45
C SER A 42 -9.90 2.89 -4.49
N LYS A 43 -10.62 1.90 -3.97
CA LYS A 43 -10.07 0.85 -3.10
C LYS A 43 -9.79 -0.39 -3.93
N VAL A 44 -8.52 -0.71 -4.10
CA VAL A 44 -8.06 -1.89 -4.82
C VAL A 44 -7.84 -3.03 -3.82
N GLN A 45 -8.50 -4.16 -4.07
CA GLN A 45 -8.28 -5.36 -3.29
C GLN A 45 -7.05 -6.11 -3.83
N VAL A 46 -6.10 -6.44 -2.95
CA VAL A 46 -4.89 -7.20 -3.30
C VAL A 46 -4.85 -8.47 -2.46
N TYR A 47 -4.87 -9.62 -3.12
CA TYR A 47 -4.61 -10.90 -2.45
C TYR A 47 -3.12 -10.99 -2.14
N TYR A 48 -2.75 -11.58 -1.01
CA TYR A 48 -1.33 -11.74 -0.69
C TYR A 48 -1.02 -13.08 -0.08
N ALA A 49 0.21 -13.53 -0.31
CA ALA A 49 0.86 -14.58 0.45
C ALA A 49 2.23 -14.11 0.92
N THR A 50 2.65 -14.58 2.09
CA THR A 50 3.88 -14.16 2.74
C THR A 50 4.39 -15.26 3.66
N ASP A 51 5.70 -15.43 3.70
CA ASP A 51 6.41 -16.28 4.65
C ASP A 51 7.29 -15.44 5.58
N ARG A 52 6.91 -14.17 5.76
CA ARG A 52 7.47 -13.25 6.75
C ARG A 52 6.94 -13.55 8.15
N GLN A 53 7.74 -13.23 9.17
CA GLN A 53 7.31 -13.29 10.55
C GLN A 53 6.25 -12.22 10.82
N ARG A 54 5.12 -12.64 11.40
CA ARG A 54 4.07 -11.73 11.84
C ARG A 54 4.60 -10.78 12.90
N ASN A 55 4.36 -9.49 12.70
CA ASN A 55 4.70 -8.47 13.68
C ASN A 55 3.66 -8.46 14.81
N HIS A 56 4.12 -8.34 16.05
CA HIS A 56 3.23 -8.24 17.22
C HIS A 56 2.47 -6.91 17.28
N VAL A 57 2.92 -5.90 16.53
CA VAL A 57 2.27 -4.60 16.41
C VAL A 57 1.32 -4.62 15.20
N PRO A 58 -0.01 -4.43 15.39
CA PRO A 58 -0.99 -4.44 14.30
C PRO A 58 -0.83 -3.22 13.38
N LEU A 59 -1.43 -3.28 12.18
CA LEU A 59 -1.42 -2.19 11.18
C LEU A 59 -1.80 -0.82 11.77
N ALA A 60 -2.80 -0.83 12.66
CA ALA A 60 -3.32 0.35 13.35
C ALA A 60 -2.25 1.08 14.17
N ALA A 61 -1.27 0.35 14.70
CA ALA A 61 -0.28 0.89 15.62
C ALA A 61 0.93 1.51 14.91
N TYR A 62 0.95 1.58 13.57
CA TYR A 62 2.00 2.27 12.83
C TYR A 62 1.77 3.79 12.67
N GLU A 63 0.67 4.34 13.18
CA GLU A 63 0.47 5.79 13.26
C GLU A 63 1.15 6.41 14.51
N LEU A 64 2.47 6.34 14.49
CA LEU A 64 3.32 7.46 14.92
C LEU A 64 4.28 7.80 13.77
N SER A 65 3.75 7.97 12.56
CA SER A 65 4.47 8.59 11.44
C SER A 65 4.10 10.06 11.37
N GLY A 66 4.56 10.81 12.37
CA GLY A 66 4.49 12.25 12.39
C GLY A 66 5.85 12.76 12.85
N GLN A 67 6.58 13.44 11.96
CA GLN A 67 7.75 14.23 12.31
C GLN A 67 8.77 13.51 13.22
N LYS A 68 9.04 12.19 13.10
CA LYS A 68 9.98 11.50 14.03
C LYS A 68 11.31 12.23 14.16
N THR A 69 11.85 12.75 13.07
CA THR A 69 13.06 13.57 13.06
C THR A 69 12.86 14.92 13.76
N THR A 70 11.76 15.63 13.53
CA THR A 70 11.46 16.92 14.18
C THR A 70 11.08 16.76 15.65
N PHE A 71 10.32 15.73 16.01
CA PHE A 71 10.02 15.32 17.37
C PHE A 71 11.30 14.92 18.10
N MET A 72 12.17 14.09 17.49
CA MET A 72 13.46 13.73 18.07
C MET A 72 14.39 14.95 18.17
N ALA A 73 14.39 15.85 17.19
CA ALA A 73 15.20 17.07 17.21
C ALA A 73 14.70 18.08 18.25
N LEU A 74 13.38 18.29 18.38
CA LEU A 74 12.78 19.14 19.40
C LEU A 74 12.96 18.55 20.80
N SER A 75 12.81 17.23 20.95
CA SER A 75 13.08 16.52 22.21
C SER A 75 14.56 16.60 22.58
N PHE A 76 15.46 16.41 21.61
CA PHE A 76 16.91 16.51 21.82
C PHE A 76 17.33 17.95 22.16
N LEU A 77 16.80 18.96 21.45
CA LEU A 77 17.05 20.36 21.73
C LEU A 77 16.49 20.78 23.10
N SER A 78 15.34 20.25 23.49
CA SER A 78 14.75 20.45 24.82
C SER A 78 15.69 19.89 25.91
N LEU A 79 16.15 18.65 25.76
CA LEU A 79 17.08 18.01 26.69
C LEU A 79 18.42 18.75 26.78
N LEU A 80 18.99 19.16 25.64
CA LEU A 80 20.25 19.92 25.58
C LEU A 80 20.11 21.27 26.29
N SER A 81 18.98 21.96 26.10
CA SER A 81 18.69 23.26 26.71
C SER A 81 18.49 23.15 28.23
N ILE A 82 17.81 22.10 28.69
CA ILE A 82 17.65 21.80 30.13
C ILE A 82 18.99 21.44 30.77
N ALA A 83 19.81 20.61 30.11
CA ALA A 83 21.14 20.25 30.60
C ALA A 83 22.06 21.48 30.70
N TYR A 84 22.04 22.36 29.70
CA TYR A 84 22.81 23.61 29.72
C TYR A 84 22.30 24.58 30.80
N ALA A 85 20.99 24.63 31.06
CA ALA A 85 20.41 25.41 32.15
C ALA A 85 20.91 24.91 33.52
N GLY A 86 20.94 23.60 33.74
CA GLY A 86 21.49 22.99 34.97
C GLY A 86 22.98 23.34 35.16
N LEU A 87 23.79 23.17 34.11
CA LEU A 87 25.22 23.50 34.16
C LEU A 87 25.50 24.99 34.38
N SER A 88 24.67 25.87 33.81
CA SER A 88 24.76 27.32 34.00
C SER A 88 24.37 27.75 35.41
N THR A 89 23.45 27.02 36.05
CA THR A 89 23.04 27.25 37.44
C THR A 89 24.17 26.91 38.41
N ILE A 90 24.86 25.79 38.19
CA ILE A 90 26.06 25.39 38.97
C ILE A 90 27.19 26.43 38.84
N ARG A 91 27.30 27.08 37.68
CA ARG A 91 28.30 28.14 37.41
C ARG A 91 27.83 29.56 37.80
N SER A 92 26.74 29.68 38.58
CA SER A 92 26.17 30.95 39.05
C SER A 92 25.77 31.94 37.94
N ARG A 93 25.54 31.47 36.71
CA ARG A 93 25.09 32.28 35.56
C ARG A 93 23.57 32.24 35.43
N THR A 94 22.88 32.89 36.37
CA THR A 94 21.42 32.81 36.53
C THR A 94 20.62 33.29 35.32
N LYS A 95 21.08 34.34 34.60
CA LYS A 95 20.42 34.82 33.38
C LYS A 95 20.45 33.80 32.24
N ALA A 96 21.58 33.14 32.03
CA ALA A 96 21.74 32.12 31.00
C ALA A 96 20.91 30.87 31.34
N ALA A 97 20.88 30.48 32.61
CA ALA A 97 20.07 29.36 33.08
C ALA A 97 18.56 29.58 32.83
N GLY A 98 18.04 30.78 33.12
CA GLY A 98 16.64 31.12 32.88
C GLY A 98 16.24 31.06 31.41
N ILE A 99 17.05 31.65 30.52
CA ILE A 99 16.77 31.66 29.06
C ILE A 99 16.77 30.24 28.50
N SER A 100 17.74 29.41 28.88
CA SER A 100 17.84 28.03 28.38
C SER A 100 16.76 27.12 28.94
N ALA A 101 16.31 27.33 30.18
CA ALA A 101 15.17 26.59 30.73
C ALA A 101 13.86 26.92 29.99
N MET A 102 13.61 28.20 29.68
CA MET A 102 12.43 28.59 28.90
C MET A 102 12.44 28.01 27.48
N LEU A 103 13.59 27.99 26.82
CA LEU A 103 13.76 27.36 25.50
C LEU A 103 13.52 25.85 25.57
N GLY A 104 14.00 25.18 26.62
CA GLY A 104 13.76 23.76 26.86
C GLY A 104 12.27 23.44 27.03
N CYS A 105 11.57 24.22 27.85
CA CYS A 105 10.13 24.05 28.06
C CYS A 105 9.31 24.33 26.80
N SER A 106 9.62 25.39 26.05
CA SER A 106 8.87 25.75 24.84
C SER A 106 9.01 24.70 23.74
N THR A 107 10.22 24.21 23.50
CA THR A 107 10.48 23.13 22.53
C THR A 107 9.88 21.79 22.97
N GLY A 108 9.85 21.51 24.28
CA GLY A 108 9.14 20.35 24.85
C GLY A 108 7.62 20.43 24.69
N CYS A 109 7.02 21.60 24.92
CA CYS A 109 5.59 21.82 24.70
C CYS A 109 5.22 21.72 23.21
N LEU A 110 6.08 22.21 22.30
CA LEU A 110 5.89 22.03 20.85
C LEU A 110 5.96 20.55 20.45
N ALA A 111 6.92 19.79 21.00
CA ALA A 111 6.99 18.34 20.79
C ALA A 111 5.74 17.61 21.29
N GLY A 112 5.19 18.02 22.44
CA GLY A 112 3.92 17.50 22.97
C GLY A 112 2.70 17.92 22.14
N GLY A 113 2.66 19.15 21.64
CA GLY A 113 1.59 19.67 20.79
C GLY A 113 1.51 18.96 19.43
N LEU A 114 2.64 18.50 18.89
CA LEU A 114 2.69 17.67 17.68
C LEU A 114 1.95 16.33 17.86
N ILE A 115 1.90 15.79 19.09
CA ILE A 115 1.14 14.58 19.42
C ILE A 115 -0.36 14.92 19.51
N PHE A 116 -0.71 16.06 20.10
CA PHE A 116 -2.10 16.43 20.40
C PHE A 116 -2.89 16.98 19.20
N LEU A 117 -2.23 17.63 18.22
CA LEU A 117 -2.85 18.12 16.99
C LEU A 117 -3.19 17.00 15.97
N GLY A 118 -3.15 15.75 16.41
CA GLY A 118 -3.24 14.52 15.62
C GLY A 118 -4.60 14.16 15.01
N GLN A 119 -5.47 15.10 14.64
CA GLN A 119 -6.77 14.75 14.04
C GLN A 119 -6.68 14.42 12.54
N THR A 120 -7.49 13.42 12.15
CA THR A 120 -7.54 12.60 10.92
C THR A 120 -6.40 11.58 10.79
N THR A 121 -6.43 10.56 11.64
CA THR A 121 -5.73 9.29 11.52
C THR A 121 -6.43 8.41 10.49
N ILE A 122 -5.72 7.89 9.49
CA ILE A 122 -6.30 6.87 8.61
C ILE A 122 -6.32 5.60 9.44
N GLU A 123 -7.52 5.13 9.81
CA GLU A 123 -7.64 3.88 10.56
C GLU A 123 -7.16 2.71 9.69
N LYS A 124 -5.93 2.26 9.96
CA LYS A 124 -5.38 1.04 9.36
C LYS A 124 -5.82 -0.17 10.19
N HIS A 125 -6.30 -1.23 9.54
CA HIS A 125 -6.82 -2.41 10.24
C HIS A 125 -6.07 -3.69 9.86
N GLY A 126 -5.63 -4.47 10.85
CA GLY A 126 -5.15 -5.85 10.68
C GLY A 126 -3.65 -6.10 10.88
N VAL A 127 -3.04 -6.97 10.06
CA VAL A 127 -1.74 -7.64 10.30
C VAL A 127 -0.55 -7.03 9.56
N ASN A 128 0.56 -6.80 10.27
CA ASN A 128 1.82 -6.38 9.66
C ASN A 128 2.87 -7.49 9.76
N TYR A 129 3.90 -7.42 8.92
CA TYR A 129 4.98 -8.40 8.88
C TYR A 129 6.36 -7.74 8.89
N THR A 130 7.34 -8.44 9.45
CA THR A 130 8.74 -7.98 9.54
C THR A 130 9.57 -8.46 8.33
N GLY A 131 10.87 -8.21 8.36
CA GLY A 131 11.84 -8.78 7.41
C GLY A 131 12.35 -10.17 7.79
N GLU A 132 11.90 -10.72 8.92
CA GLU A 132 12.35 -12.02 9.42
C GLU A 132 11.55 -13.17 8.81
N ARG A 133 12.14 -14.36 8.78
CA ARG A 133 11.47 -15.59 8.33
C ARG A 133 10.36 -15.99 9.30
N GLY A 134 9.20 -16.31 8.76
CA GLY A 134 8.02 -16.70 9.52
C GLY A 134 7.41 -18.01 9.06
N GLN A 135 6.15 -18.19 9.42
CA GLN A 135 5.30 -19.23 8.87
C GLN A 135 4.62 -18.68 7.61
N PHE A 136 4.39 -19.56 6.64
CA PHE A 136 3.61 -19.20 5.47
C PHE A 136 2.17 -18.84 5.88
N THR A 137 1.66 -17.74 5.34
CA THR A 137 0.29 -17.28 5.53
C THR A 137 -0.17 -16.45 4.33
N HIS A 138 -1.47 -16.26 4.22
CA HIS A 138 -2.10 -15.53 3.13
C HIS A 138 -3.33 -14.76 3.60
N GLY A 139 -3.80 -13.87 2.75
CA GLY A 139 -4.97 -13.08 3.06
C GLY A 139 -5.27 -12.02 2.03
N ILE A 140 -6.00 -10.99 2.47
CA ILE A 140 -6.45 -9.90 1.61
C ILE A 140 -6.05 -8.57 2.22
N ALA A 141 -5.54 -7.69 1.37
CA ALA A 141 -5.24 -6.31 1.67
C ALA A 141 -6.13 -5.36 0.86
N GLU A 142 -6.37 -4.17 1.41
CA GLU A 142 -7.06 -3.07 0.75
C GLU A 142 -6.09 -1.89 0.62
N VAL A 143 -5.87 -1.45 -0.60
CA VAL A 143 -5.02 -0.30 -0.93
C VAL A 143 -5.88 0.76 -1.59
N SER A 144 -5.89 1.96 -1.02
CA SER A 144 -6.48 3.13 -1.68
C SER A 144 -5.55 3.63 -2.78
N VAL A 145 -6.12 3.99 -3.93
CA VAL A 145 -5.43 4.57 -5.08
C VAL A 145 -6.14 5.87 -5.47
N PRO A 146 -5.46 7.03 -5.45
CA PRO A 146 -6.06 8.30 -5.84
C PRO A 146 -6.58 8.32 -7.28
N ASP A 147 -7.68 9.02 -7.55
CA ASP A 147 -8.19 9.16 -8.93
C ASP A 147 -7.22 9.94 -9.84
N LEU A 148 -6.40 10.79 -9.21
CA LEU A 148 -5.35 11.58 -9.83
C LEU A 148 -4.01 10.84 -9.95
N HIS A 149 -3.95 9.54 -9.63
CA HIS A 149 -2.74 8.72 -9.71
C HIS A 149 -1.98 8.86 -11.04
N GLU A 150 -0.67 8.94 -10.93
CA GLU A 150 0.29 9.00 -12.03
C GLU A 150 0.96 7.64 -12.26
N ARG A 151 0.95 7.19 -13.53
CA ARG A 151 1.55 5.91 -13.92
C ARG A 151 3.02 5.81 -13.50
N GLY A 152 3.38 4.70 -12.88
CA GLY A 152 4.73 4.33 -12.45
C GLY A 152 5.14 4.90 -11.10
N VAL A 153 4.32 5.77 -10.51
CA VAL A 153 4.59 6.43 -9.23
C VAL A 153 3.88 5.68 -8.13
N VAL A 154 4.51 5.43 -6.99
CA VAL A 154 3.79 5.05 -5.76
C VAL A 154 3.76 6.29 -4.90
N GLU A 155 2.69 7.05 -4.98
CA GLU A 155 2.57 8.33 -4.27
C GLU A 155 2.59 8.07 -2.76
N ARG A 156 3.60 8.65 -2.10
CA ARG A 156 3.76 8.60 -0.64
C ARG A 156 4.02 10.01 -0.12
N PRO A 157 3.70 10.28 1.16
CA PRO A 157 4.01 11.55 1.79
C PRO A 157 5.49 11.88 1.66
N SER A 158 5.78 13.08 1.17
CA SER A 158 7.15 13.57 1.00
C SER A 158 7.40 14.83 1.80
N LEU A 159 8.50 14.82 2.58
CA LEU A 159 8.97 16.03 3.28
C LEU A 159 9.32 17.18 2.33
N LEU A 160 9.73 16.87 1.09
CA LEU A 160 9.99 17.88 0.06
C LEU A 160 8.70 18.59 -0.39
N LYS A 161 7.56 17.90 -0.31
CA LYS A 161 6.22 18.44 -0.57
C LYS A 161 5.55 18.94 0.72
N PHE A 162 6.27 18.96 1.85
CA PHE A 162 5.75 19.26 3.18
C PHE A 162 4.60 18.35 3.63
N GLU A 163 4.52 17.14 3.06
CA GLU A 163 3.53 16.13 3.41
C GLU A 163 4.13 15.21 4.48
N VAL A 164 3.53 15.25 5.66
CA VAL A 164 3.97 14.45 6.81
C VAL A 164 3.08 13.21 7.00
N ARG A 165 1.88 13.22 6.43
CA ARG A 165 0.82 12.23 6.67
C ARG A 165 0.31 11.65 5.37
N GLU A 166 -0.14 10.40 5.44
CA GLU A 166 -0.83 9.72 4.35
C GLU A 166 -2.21 10.37 4.12
N ASP A 167 -2.62 10.42 2.86
CA ASP A 167 -3.84 11.07 2.38
C ASP A 167 -4.32 10.24 1.19
N GLN A 168 -5.46 9.56 1.31
CA GLN A 168 -5.95 8.62 0.29
C GLN A 168 -6.28 9.31 -1.03
N THR A 169 -6.49 10.63 -1.04
CA THR A 169 -6.75 11.42 -2.25
C THR A 169 -5.49 11.84 -2.99
N LYS A 170 -4.31 11.63 -2.39
CA LYS A 170 -3.00 12.02 -2.93
C LYS A 170 -1.98 10.91 -2.96
N HIS A 171 -2.14 9.92 -2.11
CA HIS A 171 -1.17 8.86 -1.84
C HIS A 171 -1.82 7.49 -1.99
N LEU A 172 -1.01 6.50 -2.38
CA LEU A 172 -1.41 5.11 -2.20
C LEU A 172 -1.24 4.73 -0.73
N VAL A 173 -2.33 4.26 -0.12
CA VAL A 173 -2.35 3.94 1.31
C VAL A 173 -2.91 2.55 1.55
N LEU A 174 -2.16 1.72 2.28
CA LEU A 174 -2.62 0.44 2.79
C LEU A 174 -3.56 0.69 3.97
N THR A 175 -4.86 0.46 3.77
CA THR A 175 -5.89 0.71 4.78
C THR A 175 -6.23 -0.55 5.57
N LYS A 176 -6.09 -1.73 4.96
CA LYS A 176 -6.42 -3.00 5.62
C LYS A 176 -5.51 -4.12 5.14
N ALA A 177 -5.15 -5.03 6.03
CA ALA A 177 -4.53 -6.32 5.69
C ALA A 177 -4.99 -7.37 6.70
N ILE A 178 -5.71 -8.39 6.27
CA ILE A 178 -6.20 -9.46 7.16
C ILE A 178 -5.63 -10.80 6.73
N GLU A 179 -5.28 -11.65 7.69
CA GLU A 179 -4.98 -13.07 7.44
C GLU A 179 -6.29 -13.83 7.23
N LEU A 180 -6.28 -14.79 6.31
CA LEU A 180 -7.39 -15.69 6.07
C LEU A 180 -6.95 -17.13 6.32
N LEU A 181 -7.91 -17.98 6.65
CA LEU A 181 -7.71 -19.43 6.62
C LEU A 181 -7.67 -19.90 5.16
N ASP A 182 -7.05 -21.05 4.92
CA ASP A 182 -6.85 -21.59 3.56
C ASP A 182 -8.15 -21.74 2.78
N GLU A 183 -9.19 -22.27 3.41
CA GLU A 183 -10.52 -22.43 2.81
C GLU A 183 -11.14 -21.07 2.44
N ASP A 184 -11.04 -20.08 3.32
CA ASP A 184 -11.57 -18.73 3.10
C ASP A 184 -10.80 -17.98 2.02
N PHE A 185 -9.47 -18.15 1.99
CA PHE A 185 -8.61 -17.55 0.97
C PHE A 185 -8.96 -18.12 -0.41
N ASN A 186 -8.97 -19.45 -0.53
CA ASN A 186 -9.27 -20.16 -1.78
C ASN A 186 -10.67 -19.81 -2.28
N LEU A 187 -11.69 -19.86 -1.41
CA LEU A 187 -13.05 -19.47 -1.79
C LEU A 187 -13.12 -18.03 -2.31
N LYS A 188 -12.44 -17.08 -1.64
CA LYS A 188 -12.48 -15.67 -2.05
C LYS A 188 -11.74 -15.43 -3.36
N ILE A 189 -10.54 -15.98 -3.53
CA ILE A 189 -9.76 -15.76 -4.74
C ILE A 189 -10.40 -16.45 -5.95
N SER A 190 -10.93 -17.68 -5.81
CA SER A 190 -11.61 -18.37 -6.91
C SER A 190 -12.88 -17.64 -7.33
N ASN A 191 -13.65 -17.10 -6.38
CA ASN A 191 -14.79 -16.24 -6.69
C ASN A 191 -14.35 -14.95 -7.40
N ALA A 192 -13.29 -14.30 -6.93
CA ALA A 192 -12.77 -13.08 -7.56
C ALA A 192 -12.34 -13.36 -9.01
N VAL A 193 -11.62 -14.45 -9.25
CA VAL A 193 -11.22 -14.92 -10.60
C VAL A 193 -12.43 -15.22 -11.48
N ALA A 194 -13.43 -15.94 -10.96
CA ALA A 194 -14.63 -16.28 -11.71
C ALA A 194 -15.48 -15.04 -12.10
N THR A 195 -15.38 -13.96 -11.34
CA THR A 195 -16.08 -12.68 -11.63
C THR A 195 -15.24 -11.68 -12.40
N ALA A 196 -13.93 -11.88 -12.49
CA ALA A 196 -13.02 -10.99 -13.21
C ALA A 196 -13.22 -11.14 -14.72
N PRO A 197 -13.32 -10.04 -15.50
CA PRO A 197 -13.47 -10.11 -16.95
C PRO A 197 -12.41 -10.96 -17.67
N ALA A 198 -11.16 -10.90 -17.18
CA ALA A 198 -10.04 -11.62 -17.78
C ALA A 198 -9.83 -13.05 -17.21
N HIS A 199 -10.49 -13.43 -16.11
CA HIS A 199 -10.25 -14.70 -15.40
C HIS A 199 -8.77 -15.00 -15.08
N ASP A 200 -7.93 -13.95 -15.03
CA ASP A 200 -6.48 -14.03 -14.90
C ASP A 200 -5.99 -13.58 -13.53
N LEU A 201 -4.82 -14.06 -13.14
CA LEU A 201 -4.06 -13.58 -11.99
C LEU A 201 -2.86 -12.73 -12.42
N LEU A 202 -2.59 -11.65 -11.70
CA LEU A 202 -1.32 -10.91 -11.78
C LEU A 202 -0.56 -11.11 -10.47
N VAL A 203 0.50 -11.91 -10.49
CA VAL A 203 1.34 -12.18 -9.32
C VAL A 203 2.58 -11.28 -9.36
N PHE A 204 2.68 -10.34 -8.43
CA PHE A 204 3.88 -9.53 -8.23
C PHE A 204 4.76 -10.11 -7.12
N ILE A 205 6.05 -10.30 -7.44
CA ILE A 205 7.09 -10.76 -6.51
C ILE A 205 8.13 -9.65 -6.37
N HIS A 206 8.21 -9.05 -5.18
CA HIS A 206 9.11 -7.91 -4.96
C HIS A 206 10.59 -8.30 -4.92
N GLY A 207 11.47 -7.30 -4.91
CA GLY A 207 12.93 -7.47 -4.86
C GLY A 207 13.53 -7.27 -3.45
N TYR A 208 14.84 -7.03 -3.42
CA TYR A 208 15.57 -6.71 -2.19
C TYR A 208 15.12 -5.36 -1.61
N ASN A 209 15.30 -5.16 -0.30
CA ASN A 209 15.01 -3.89 0.36
C ASN A 209 13.56 -3.38 0.16
N VAL A 210 12.61 -4.31 0.26
CA VAL A 210 11.17 -4.03 0.20
C VAL A 210 10.47 -4.57 1.45
N SER A 211 9.65 -3.74 2.09
CA SER A 211 8.78 -4.11 3.21
C SER A 211 7.48 -4.75 2.72
N PHE A 212 6.74 -5.39 3.62
CA PHE A 212 5.42 -5.95 3.30
C PHE A 212 4.45 -4.90 2.73
N GLU A 213 4.31 -3.75 3.39
CA GLU A 213 3.47 -2.64 2.91
C GLU A 213 3.94 -2.16 1.52
N ALA A 214 5.23 -1.94 1.32
CA ALA A 214 5.75 -1.45 0.05
C ALA A 214 5.50 -2.44 -1.11
N ALA A 215 5.51 -3.74 -0.83
CA ALA A 215 5.16 -4.76 -1.82
C ALA A 215 3.67 -4.66 -2.21
N LEU A 216 2.75 -4.58 -1.24
CA LEU A 216 1.32 -4.45 -1.49
C LEU A 216 0.98 -3.18 -2.29
N LEU A 217 1.54 -2.03 -1.90
CA LEU A 217 1.32 -0.76 -2.60
C LEU A 217 1.82 -0.84 -4.05
N ARG A 218 2.97 -1.50 -4.28
CA ARG A 218 3.51 -1.69 -5.62
C ARG A 218 2.63 -2.62 -6.46
N THR A 219 2.08 -3.68 -5.88
CA THR A 219 1.13 -4.58 -6.57
C THR A 219 -0.12 -3.83 -7.00
N ALA A 220 -0.72 -3.02 -6.10
CA ALA A 220 -1.88 -2.21 -6.43
C ALA A 220 -1.58 -1.20 -7.55
N GLN A 221 -0.44 -0.50 -7.46
CA GLN A 221 0.02 0.42 -8.50
C GLN A 221 0.19 -0.27 -9.86
N LEU A 222 0.87 -1.42 -9.90
CA LEU A 222 1.05 -2.18 -11.15
C LEU A 222 -0.28 -2.62 -11.75
N ALA A 223 -1.21 -3.10 -10.93
CA ALA A 223 -2.50 -3.59 -11.42
C ALA A 223 -3.34 -2.45 -12.04
N VAL A 224 -3.35 -1.26 -11.43
CA VAL A 224 -4.04 -0.07 -11.96
C VAL A 224 -3.34 0.48 -13.20
N ASP A 225 -2.01 0.43 -13.24
CA ASP A 225 -1.24 1.02 -14.33
C ASP A 225 -1.18 0.17 -15.59
N LEU A 226 -1.30 -1.17 -15.45
CA LEU A 226 -1.29 -2.16 -16.53
C LEU A 226 -2.69 -2.43 -17.13
N PRO A 227 -3.64 -1.50 -16.98
CA PRO A 227 -5.09 -1.74 -16.98
C PRO A 227 -5.49 -3.22 -16.85
N PHE A 228 -5.07 -3.86 -15.77
CA PHE A 228 -5.24 -5.30 -15.63
C PHE A 228 -6.61 -5.61 -15.03
N GLU A 229 -7.51 -6.25 -15.79
CA GLU A 229 -8.88 -6.57 -15.34
C GLU A 229 -8.98 -7.89 -14.54
N GLY A 230 -7.85 -8.58 -14.32
CA GLY A 230 -7.80 -9.77 -13.48
C GLY A 230 -7.62 -9.47 -11.99
N VAL A 231 -7.30 -10.51 -11.21
CA VAL A 231 -7.11 -10.40 -9.76
C VAL A 231 -5.63 -10.16 -9.42
N PRO A 232 -5.28 -9.05 -8.74
CA PRO A 232 -3.91 -8.76 -8.34
C PRO A 232 -3.52 -9.54 -7.07
N VAL A 233 -2.35 -10.17 -7.13
CA VAL A 233 -1.77 -11.02 -6.09
C VAL A 233 -0.35 -10.57 -5.77
N CYS A 234 -0.04 -10.39 -4.49
CA CYS A 234 1.28 -10.04 -4.00
C CYS A 234 1.93 -11.24 -3.30
N TYR A 235 3.12 -11.64 -3.74
CA TYR A 235 3.97 -12.53 -2.95
C TYR A 235 5.06 -11.74 -2.24
N SER A 236 5.01 -11.73 -0.90
CA SER A 236 5.94 -10.97 -0.07
C SER A 236 6.88 -11.89 0.71
N TRP A 237 8.12 -12.04 0.25
CA TRP A 237 9.16 -12.83 0.92
C TRP A 237 9.95 -11.96 1.93
N PRO A 238 10.64 -12.54 2.94
CA PRO A 238 11.28 -11.81 4.03
C PRO A 238 12.54 -11.02 3.62
N SER A 239 12.36 -9.96 2.83
CA SER A 239 13.37 -8.93 2.66
C SER A 239 13.40 -8.02 3.90
N GLN A 240 14.61 -7.65 4.30
CA GLN A 240 14.93 -6.86 5.48
C GLN A 240 14.53 -5.38 5.37
N ALA A 241 14.16 -4.91 4.16
CA ALA A 241 13.81 -3.51 3.93
C ALA A 241 14.91 -2.53 4.38
N THR A 242 16.18 -2.94 4.23
CA THR A 242 17.36 -2.09 4.44
C THR A 242 18.44 -2.39 3.40
N LEU A 243 19.19 -1.35 3.03
CA LEU A 243 20.34 -1.46 2.12
C LEU A 243 21.42 -2.41 2.66
N THR A 244 21.64 -2.42 3.98
CA THR A 244 22.65 -3.28 4.62
C THR A 244 22.22 -4.74 4.74
N GLY A 245 20.95 -5.06 4.44
CA GLY A 245 20.37 -6.40 4.57
C GLY A 245 20.69 -7.36 3.41
N TYR A 246 21.46 -6.93 2.40
CA TYR A 246 21.64 -7.69 1.16
C TYR A 246 22.05 -9.17 1.34
N PRO A 247 23.01 -9.54 2.22
CA PRO A 247 23.35 -10.96 2.42
C PRO A 247 22.21 -11.78 3.04
N ILE A 248 21.43 -11.16 3.94
CA ILE A 248 20.27 -11.79 4.58
C ILE A 248 19.17 -11.97 3.54
N ASP A 249 18.88 -10.92 2.76
CA ASP A 249 17.91 -10.94 1.66
C ASP A 249 18.25 -12.04 0.64
N ALA A 250 19.53 -12.20 0.28
CA ALA A 250 19.95 -13.24 -0.66
C ALA A 250 19.69 -14.66 -0.13
N ASN A 251 19.93 -14.91 1.16
CA ASN A 251 19.62 -16.19 1.79
C ASN A 251 18.10 -16.39 1.95
N ASN A 252 17.37 -15.33 2.28
CA ASN A 252 15.92 -15.36 2.41
C ASN A 252 15.22 -15.61 1.08
N ALA A 253 15.75 -15.07 -0.03
CA ALA A 253 15.26 -15.32 -1.38
C ALA A 253 15.46 -16.78 -1.83
N ASP A 254 16.47 -17.49 -1.32
CA ASP A 254 16.60 -18.94 -1.53
C ASP A 254 15.65 -19.73 -0.61
N TRP A 255 15.52 -19.29 0.64
CA TRP A 255 14.68 -19.94 1.65
C TRP A 255 13.19 -19.92 1.31
N THR A 256 12.71 -18.85 0.66
CA THR A 256 11.30 -18.67 0.28
C THR A 256 10.86 -19.55 -0.90
N VAL A 257 11.82 -20.08 -1.69
CA VAL A 257 11.57 -20.87 -2.91
C VAL A 257 10.52 -21.97 -2.74
N PRO A 258 10.60 -22.89 -1.75
CA PRO A 258 9.59 -23.92 -1.56
C PRO A 258 8.19 -23.36 -1.31
N HIS A 259 8.06 -22.31 -0.48
CA HIS A 259 6.77 -21.66 -0.19
C HIS A 259 6.19 -20.99 -1.43
N LEU A 260 7.03 -20.28 -2.20
CA LEU A 260 6.60 -19.65 -3.45
C LEU A 260 6.15 -20.70 -4.47
N LYS A 261 6.89 -21.80 -4.58
CA LYS A 261 6.56 -22.93 -5.46
C LYS A 261 5.20 -23.54 -5.10
N ASP A 262 4.97 -23.86 -3.83
CA ASP A 262 3.70 -24.43 -3.37
C ASP A 262 2.54 -23.44 -3.58
N PHE A 263 2.77 -22.14 -3.31
CA PHE A 263 1.77 -21.10 -3.54
C PHE A 263 1.40 -20.94 -5.02
N LEU A 264 2.39 -20.89 -5.93
CA LEU A 264 2.13 -20.77 -7.36
C LEU A 264 1.38 -22.00 -7.91
N LEU A 265 1.69 -23.20 -7.41
CA LEU A 265 0.98 -24.41 -7.76
C LEU A 265 -0.48 -24.36 -7.25
N ALA A 266 -0.71 -23.97 -6.00
CA ALA A 266 -2.05 -23.81 -5.45
C ALA A 266 -2.87 -22.78 -6.23
N LEU A 267 -2.26 -21.66 -6.63
CA LEU A 267 -2.92 -20.69 -7.52
C LEU A 267 -3.32 -21.34 -8.85
N ALA A 268 -2.45 -22.13 -9.46
CA ALA A 268 -2.70 -22.78 -10.74
C ALA A 268 -3.76 -23.90 -10.66
N THR A 269 -3.87 -24.59 -9.52
CA THR A 269 -4.77 -25.75 -9.38
C THR A 269 -6.12 -25.41 -8.78
N ASP A 270 -6.17 -24.45 -7.84
CA ASP A 270 -7.34 -24.30 -6.95
C ASP A 270 -8.18 -23.06 -7.27
N THR A 271 -7.64 -22.09 -8.02
CA THR A 271 -8.31 -20.80 -8.27
C THR A 271 -9.26 -20.80 -9.46
N GLY A 272 -9.06 -21.72 -10.41
CA GLY A 272 -9.77 -21.71 -11.69
C GLY A 272 -9.31 -20.62 -12.67
N ALA A 273 -8.17 -19.98 -12.43
CA ALA A 273 -7.63 -18.96 -13.32
C ALA A 273 -7.21 -19.55 -14.69
N GLU A 274 -7.48 -18.82 -15.76
CA GLU A 274 -7.08 -19.21 -17.12
C GLU A 274 -5.58 -18.98 -17.34
N SER A 275 -5.04 -17.88 -16.79
CA SER A 275 -3.60 -17.62 -16.81
C SER A 275 -3.08 -16.95 -15.53
N ILE A 276 -1.79 -17.16 -15.26
CA ILE A 276 -1.05 -16.52 -14.15
C ILE A 276 0.10 -15.71 -14.74
N ASN A 277 -0.07 -14.39 -14.75
CA ASN A 277 0.93 -13.42 -15.20
C ASN A 277 1.85 -13.06 -14.04
N VAL A 278 3.14 -13.45 -14.12
CA VAL A 278 4.09 -13.21 -13.02
C VAL A 278 5.05 -12.08 -13.35
N ILE A 279 5.12 -11.08 -12.47
CA ILE A 279 6.13 -10.00 -12.51
C ILE A 279 7.06 -10.17 -11.31
N ALA A 280 8.30 -10.58 -11.56
CA ALA A 280 9.34 -10.68 -10.54
C ALA A 280 10.37 -9.55 -10.68
N HIS A 281 10.62 -8.81 -9.61
CA HIS A 281 11.54 -7.67 -9.64
C HIS A 281 12.87 -7.97 -8.93
N SER A 282 14.01 -7.60 -9.57
CA SER A 282 15.34 -7.69 -8.98
C SER A 282 15.61 -9.09 -8.37
N MET A 283 15.98 -9.17 -7.08
CA MET A 283 16.22 -10.42 -6.36
C MET A 283 15.01 -11.36 -6.28
N GLY A 284 13.78 -10.86 -6.46
CA GLY A 284 12.59 -11.69 -6.61
C GLY A 284 12.67 -12.66 -7.80
N ASN A 285 13.45 -12.34 -8.83
CA ASN A 285 13.72 -13.26 -9.95
C ASN A 285 14.47 -14.52 -9.48
N ARG A 286 15.31 -14.42 -8.46
CA ARG A 286 16.03 -15.57 -7.89
C ARG A 286 15.04 -16.56 -7.26
N ALA A 287 14.13 -16.05 -6.44
CA ALA A 287 13.07 -16.86 -5.84
C ALA A 287 12.16 -17.48 -6.92
N MET A 288 11.69 -16.66 -7.87
CA MET A 288 10.81 -17.09 -8.96
C MET A 288 11.45 -18.18 -9.84
N THR A 289 12.67 -17.95 -10.32
CA THR A 289 13.38 -18.95 -11.15
C THR A 289 13.67 -20.23 -10.37
N GLY A 290 13.97 -20.13 -9.07
CA GLY A 290 14.09 -21.27 -8.17
C GLY A 290 12.79 -22.08 -8.09
N ALA A 291 11.66 -21.41 -7.93
CA ALA A 291 10.34 -22.05 -7.84
C ALA A 291 9.96 -22.74 -9.15
N ILE A 292 10.07 -22.05 -10.29
CA ILE A 292 9.79 -22.64 -11.62
C ILE A 292 10.69 -23.84 -11.91
N ARG A 293 11.98 -23.78 -11.54
CA ARG A 293 12.89 -24.93 -11.69
C ARG A 293 12.39 -26.14 -10.89
N GLN A 294 11.94 -25.94 -9.65
CA GLN A 294 11.42 -27.03 -8.82
C GLN A 294 10.10 -27.58 -9.38
N ILE A 295 9.19 -26.73 -9.88
CA ILE A 295 7.96 -27.16 -10.55
C ILE A 295 8.28 -28.04 -11.77
N SER A 296 9.19 -27.58 -12.63
CA SER A 296 9.62 -28.33 -13.82
C SER A 296 10.24 -29.69 -13.47
N GLN A 297 11.02 -29.76 -12.39
CA GLN A 297 11.62 -31.01 -11.92
C GLN A 297 10.59 -31.99 -11.34
N GLN A 298 9.54 -31.50 -10.67
CA GLN A 298 8.45 -32.34 -10.16
C GLN A 298 7.57 -32.92 -11.26
N GLN A 299 7.46 -32.24 -12.40
CA GLN A 299 6.67 -32.71 -13.55
C GLN A 299 7.44 -33.68 -14.47
N THR A 300 8.74 -33.87 -14.26
CA THR A 300 9.53 -34.83 -15.03
C THR A 300 9.47 -36.20 -14.35
N PRO A 301 8.83 -37.22 -14.96
CA PRO A 301 8.72 -38.57 -14.39
C PRO A 301 10.06 -39.31 -14.33
#